data_AF-A0A3M1AW82-F1
#
_entry.id   AF-A0A3M1AW82-F1
#
_cell.length_a   1.000
_cell.length_b   1.000
_cell.length_c   1.000
_cell.angle_alpha   90.00
_cell.angle_beta   90.00
_cell.angle_gamma   90.00
#
_symmetry.space_group_name_H-M   'P 1'
#
loop_
_entity.id
_entity.type
_entity.pdbx_description
1 polymer ?
#
loop_
_entity_poly.entity_id
_entity_poly.type
_entity_poly.pdbx_seq_one_letter_code
_entity_poly.pdbx_strand_id
1 'polypeptide(L)'
;MEERYDTPLGAEEGIETSSHRVPVGTALLLGASLSFLFGLLGFLLFRGICNDDAFITFVYARNFASGLGPVFNPGEGVEGYSNFLWMLLL
;
A
#
# COMPACT_ATOMS: atom_id res chain seq x y z
N MET A 1 73.19 -4.94 37.26
CA MET A 1 72.91 -6.38 37.04
C MET A 1 71.83 -6.71 38.05
N GLU A 2 70.55 -6.83 37.72
CA GLU A 2 69.86 -7.36 36.53
C GLU A 2 68.66 -6.43 36.24
N GLU A 3 68.59 -5.74 35.12
CA GLU A 3 67.90 -6.16 33.88
C GLU A 3 66.38 -6.41 34.01
N ARG A 4 65.67 -5.27 34.09
CA ARG A 4 64.41 -4.92 33.40
C ARG A 4 63.86 -6.01 32.46
N TYR A 5 62.79 -6.67 32.89
CA TYR A 5 61.73 -7.12 31.99
C TYR A 5 60.59 -6.10 32.06
N ASP A 6 60.72 -5.04 31.26
CA ASP A 6 59.60 -4.22 30.83
C ASP A 6 58.69 -5.12 29.99
N THR A 7 57.67 -5.69 30.64
CA THR A 7 56.58 -6.32 29.89
C THR A 7 55.84 -5.20 29.16
N PRO A 8 55.67 -5.28 27.83
CA PRO A 8 55.14 -4.18 27.06
C PRO A 8 53.72 -3.84 27.52
N LEU A 9 53.55 -2.58 27.91
CA LEU A 9 52.28 -1.87 28.02
C LEU A 9 51.66 -1.87 26.62
N GLY A 10 50.91 -2.92 26.29
CA GLY A 10 50.45 -3.22 24.94
C GLY A 10 48.97 -3.53 24.93
N ALA A 11 48.17 -2.47 24.93
CA ALA A 11 46.85 -2.41 24.32
C ALA A 11 45.85 -3.53 24.72
N GLU A 12 45.27 -3.37 25.91
CA GLU A 12 43.84 -3.69 26.12
C GLU A 12 42.97 -2.70 25.32
N GLU A 13 43.22 -2.52 24.02
CA GLU A 13 42.24 -1.95 23.10
C GLU A 13 41.40 -3.12 22.58
N GLY A 14 40.65 -3.73 23.51
CA GLY A 14 39.50 -4.52 23.13
C GLY A 14 38.59 -3.60 22.34
N ILE A 15 38.50 -3.84 21.04
CA ILE A 15 37.67 -3.11 20.09
C ILE A 15 36.28 -2.95 20.73
N GLU A 16 35.98 -1.76 21.24
CA GLU A 16 34.63 -1.36 21.60
C GLU A 16 33.85 -1.33 20.27
N THR A 17 33.31 -2.48 19.91
CA THR A 17 32.27 -2.55 18.90
C THR A 17 31.08 -1.82 19.51
N SER A 18 31.02 -0.50 19.30
CA SER A 18 29.85 0.30 19.67
C SER A 18 28.67 -0.28 18.89
N SER A 19 27.92 -1.15 19.57
CA SER A 19 26.74 -1.80 19.03
C SER A 19 25.70 -0.68 18.86
N HIS A 20 25.69 -0.04 17.70
CA HIS A 20 24.72 0.98 17.36
C HIS A 20 23.37 0.29 17.16
N ARG A 21 22.70 -0.02 18.27
CA ARG A 21 21.37 -0.60 18.29
C ARG A 21 20.39 0.51 18.03
N VAL A 22 19.69 0.45 16.91
CA VAL A 22 18.55 1.34 16.67
C VAL A 22 17.50 1.07 17.74
N PRO A 23 16.97 2.12 18.42
CA PRO A 23 15.89 1.95 19.37
C PRO A 23 14.71 1.29 18.67
N VAL A 24 14.07 0.32 19.32
CA VAL A 24 12.91 -0.39 18.76
C VAL A 24 11.82 0.61 18.34
N GLY A 25 11.61 1.67 19.12
CA GLY A 25 10.67 2.75 18.76
C GLY A 25 11.04 3.45 17.45
N THR A 26 12.32 3.73 17.21
CA THR A 26 12.79 4.33 15.95
C THR A 26 12.56 3.39 14.77
N ALA A 27 12.85 2.10 14.93
CA ALA A 27 12.60 1.11 13.88
C ALA A 27 11.10 1.00 13.54
N LEU A 28 10.22 1.01 14.55
CA LEU A 28 8.77 0.98 14.36
C LEU A 28 8.25 2.24 13.65
N LEU A 29 8.74 3.43 14.02
CA LEU A 29 8.35 4.68 13.39
C LEU A 29 8.78 4.74 11.92
N LEU A 30 9.99 4.28 11.61
CA LEU A 30 10.47 4.20 10.23
C LEU A 30 9.63 3.20 9.41
N GLY A 31 9.33 2.04 9.99
CA GLY A 31 8.44 1.05 9.38
C GLY A 31 7.05 1.62 9.10
N ALA A 32 6.42 2.24 10.08
CA ALA A 32 5.10 2.86 9.94
C ALA A 32 5.11 4.00 8.90
N SER A 33 6.14 4.84 8.91
CA SER A 33 6.30 5.93 7.94
C SER A 33 6.45 5.40 6.51
N LEU A 34 7.22 4.31 6.34
CA LEU A 34 7.41 3.67 5.05
C LEU A 34 6.10 3.01 4.56
N SER A 35 5.38 2.31 5.43
CA SER A 35 4.07 1.74 5.11
C SER A 35 3.05 2.81 4.72
N PHE A 36 3.03 3.93 5.45
CA PHE A 36 2.17 5.07 5.14
C PHE A 36 2.53 5.68 3.78
N LEU A 37 3.81 5.92 3.52
CA LEU A 37 4.28 6.47 2.24
C LEU A 37 3.94 5.54 1.08
N PHE A 38 4.10 4.22 1.26
CA PHE A 38 3.72 3.23 0.26
C PHE A 38 2.21 3.24 -0.02
N GLY A 39 1.39 3.29 1.03
CA GLY A 39 -0.07 3.39 0.89
C GLY A 39 -0.51 4.69 0.21
N LEU A 40 0.09 5.81 0.60
CA LEU A 40 -0.16 7.13 -0.02
C LEU A 40 0.25 7.13 -1.48
N LEU A 41 1.42 6.57 -1.81
CA LEU A 41 1.88 6.45 -3.19
C LEU A 41 0.92 5.60 -4.03
N GLY A 42 0.52 4.43 -3.51
CA GLY A 42 -0.49 3.59 -4.15
C GLY A 42 -1.79 4.36 -4.41
N PHE A 43 -2.33 5.03 -3.40
CA PHE A 43 -3.53 5.86 -3.56
C PHE A 43 -3.34 6.95 -4.63
N LEU A 44 -2.24 7.69 -4.62
CA LEU A 44 -1.99 8.77 -5.58
C LEU A 44 -1.81 8.27 -7.01
N LEU A 45 -1.24 7.07 -7.20
CA LEU A 45 -1.06 6.42 -8.50
C LEU A 45 -2.37 5.81 -9.03
N PHE A 46 -3.22 5.26 -8.16
CA PHE A 46 -4.39 4.48 -8.55
C PHE A 46 -5.74 5.19 -8.37
N ARG A 47 -5.78 6.40 -7.80
CA ARG A 47 -7.03 7.20 -7.60
C ARG A 47 -7.89 7.41 -8.85
N GLY A 48 -7.32 7.30 -10.04
CA GLY A 48 -8.02 7.49 -11.32
C GLY A 48 -8.55 6.21 -11.95
N ILE A 49 -8.24 5.04 -11.37
CA ILE A 49 -8.75 3.77 -11.90
C ILE A 49 -10.22 3.65 -11.52
N CYS A 50 -11.09 3.69 -12.54
CA CYS A 50 -12.48 3.30 -12.39
C CYS A 50 -12.57 1.78 -12.57
N ASN A 51 -13.35 1.11 -11.71
CA ASN A 51 -13.60 -0.32 -11.88
C ASN A 51 -14.63 -0.49 -13.01
N ASP A 52 -14.26 -1.27 -14.04
CA ASP A 52 -15.10 -1.49 -15.22
C ASP A 52 -16.48 -2.05 -14.84
N ASP A 53 -16.55 -2.97 -13.87
CA ASP A 53 -17.81 -3.53 -13.37
C ASP A 53 -18.75 -2.45 -12.79
N ALA A 54 -18.19 -1.49 -12.05
CA ALA A 54 -18.95 -0.38 -11.51
C ALA A 54 -19.42 0.55 -12.63
N PHE A 55 -18.53 0.87 -13.58
CA PHE A 55 -18.87 1.67 -14.76
C PHE A 55 -20.02 1.04 -15.57
N ILE A 56 -19.92 -0.26 -15.88
CA ILE A 56 -20.97 -1.01 -16.57
C ILE A 56 -22.28 -0.90 -15.80
N THR A 57 -22.27 -1.18 -14.49
CA THR A 57 -23.47 -1.12 -13.65
C THR A 57 -24.11 0.29 -13.67
N PHE A 58 -23.33 1.36 -13.61
CA PHE A 58 -23.85 2.73 -13.68
C PHE A 58 -24.49 3.07 -15.02
N VAL A 59 -23.98 2.54 -16.13
CA VAL A 59 -24.60 2.72 -17.46
C VAL A 59 -25.97 2.04 -17.50
N TYR A 60 -26.06 0.79 -17.03
CA TYR A 60 -27.33 0.06 -16.95
C TYR A 60 -28.35 0.78 -16.04
N ALA A 61 -27.92 1.20 -14.85
CA ALA A 61 -28.77 1.94 -13.89
C ALA A 61 -29.29 3.25 -14.50
N ARG A 62 -28.41 4.04 -15.13
CA ARG A 62 -28.80 5.28 -15.82
C ARG A 62 -29.82 5.04 -16.92
N ASN A 63 -29.61 4.03 -17.75
CA ASN A 63 -30.52 3.72 -18.85
C ASN A 63 -31.87 3.21 -18.34
N PHE A 64 -31.86 2.40 -17.28
CA PHE A 64 -33.07 1.95 -16.60
C PHE A 64 -33.86 3.13 -16.01
N ALA A 65 -33.19 4.02 -15.26
CA ALA A 65 -33.77 5.23 -14.69
C ALA A 65 -34.30 6.20 -15.77
N SER A 66 -33.70 6.19 -16.96
CA SER A 66 -34.15 6.98 -18.12
C SER A 66 -35.30 6.34 -18.90
N GLY A 67 -35.80 5.18 -18.47
CA GLY A 67 -36.90 4.46 -19.13
C GLY A 67 -36.50 3.68 -20.39
N LEU A 68 -35.19 3.53 -20.66
CA LEU A 68 -34.68 2.78 -21.80
C LEU A 68 -34.58 1.27 -21.53
N GLY A 69 -34.79 0.87 -20.27
CA GLY A 69 -34.61 -0.50 -19.78
C GLY A 69 -33.18 -0.77 -19.29
N PRO A 70 -32.95 -1.95 -18.69
CA PRO A 70 -31.64 -2.34 -18.18
C PRO A 70 -30.76 -2.83 -19.34
N VAL A 71 -30.28 -1.89 -20.15
CA VAL A 71 -29.46 -2.14 -21.33
C VAL A 71 -28.19 -1.31 -21.28
N PHE A 72 -27.11 -1.80 -21.90
CA PHE A 72 -25.91 -0.99 -22.09
C PHE A 72 -26.07 -0.04 -23.28
N ASN A 73 -26.47 -0.57 -24.43
CA ASN A 73 -26.78 0.18 -25.65
C ASN A 73 -28.32 0.22 -25.85
N PRO A 74 -28.95 1.39 -25.90
CA PRO A 74 -30.38 1.49 -26.17
C PRO A 74 -30.76 0.83 -27.51
N GLY A 75 -31.75 -0.06 -27.49
CA GLY A 75 -32.17 -0.85 -28.65
C GLY A 75 -31.56 -2.26 -28.72
N GLU A 76 -30.51 -2.53 -27.94
CA GLU A 76 -29.91 -3.86 -27.82
C GLU A 76 -30.17 -4.43 -26.42
N GLY A 77 -31.00 -5.47 -26.33
CA GLY A 77 -31.33 -6.15 -25.08
C GLY A 77 -30.32 -7.25 -24.77
N VAL A 78 -29.25 -6.91 -24.04
CA VAL A 78 -28.29 -7.90 -23.52
C VAL A 78 -28.12 -7.66 -22.03
N GLU A 79 -28.14 -8.73 -21.24
CA GLU A 79 -27.84 -8.67 -19.80
C GLU A 79 -26.33 -8.70 -19.59
N GLY A 80 -25.80 -7.66 -18.94
CA GLY A 80 -24.36 -7.50 -18.70
C GLY A 80 -23.98 -6.97 -17.32
N TYR A 81 -24.92 -6.87 -16.38
CA TYR A 81 -24.63 -6.51 -14.99
C TYR A 81 -24.39 -7.78 -14.14
N SER A 82 -23.50 -7.71 -13.17
CA SER A 82 -23.21 -8.84 -12.28
C SER A 82 -24.11 -8.87 -11.04
N ASN A 83 -24.69 -7.73 -10.66
CA ASN A 83 -25.45 -7.56 -9.41
C ASN A 83 -26.77 -6.84 -9.68
N PHE A 84 -27.82 -7.58 -10.05
CA PHE A 84 -29.12 -7.01 -10.43
C PHE A 84 -29.72 -6.10 -9.35
N LEU A 85 -29.77 -6.58 -8.10
CA LEU A 85 -30.33 -5.81 -6.99
C LEU A 85 -29.56 -4.50 -6.77
N TRP A 86 -28.23 -4.51 -6.94
CA TRP A 86 -27.42 -3.31 -6.82
C TRP A 86 -27.67 -2.34 -7.97
N MET A 87 -27.79 -2.85 -9.20
CA MET A 87 -28.12 -2.03 -10.38
C MET A 87 -29.46 -1.30 -10.20
N LEU A 88 -30.47 -1.95 -9.60
CA LEU A 88 -31.77 -1.32 -9.34
C LEU A 88 -31.75 -0.25 -8.23
N LEU A 89 -30.78 -0.32 -7.32
CA LEU A 89 -30.66 0.64 -6.21
C LEU A 89 -29.90 1.91 -6.59
N LEU A 90 -29.09 1.85 -7.65
CA LEU A 90 -28.31 2.97 -8.19
C LEU A 90 -29.16 3.85 -9.12
#